data_AF-A0A2E9K1Y6-F1
#
_entry.id   AF-A0A2E9K1Y6-F1
#
_cell.length_a   1.000
_cell.length_b   1.000
_cell.length_c   1.000
_cell.angle_alpha   90.00
_cell.angle_beta   90.00
_cell.angle_gamma   90.00
#
_symmetry.space_group_name_H-M   'P 1'
#
loop_
_entity.id
_entity.type
_entity.pdbx_description
1 polymer ?
#
loop_
_entity_poly.entity_id
_entity_poly.type
_entity_poly.pdbx_seq_one_letter_code
_entity_poly.pdbx_strand_id
1 'polypeptide(L)'
;MEYVNHPKYGNVPLASDEEHSLEEITNAHWRYSSLQFFPQTAIKADTSLQNFRMCPRRIYVDIEETCSVCSRLFIFFAREQQYWFEHLKFYVDSHCRECFECRQVSKRTKSMQANYQRLRETADRTPVQDAELEDIALALYQLGIIKDEKLLRAGK
;
A
#
# COMPACT_ATOMS: atom_id res chain seq x y z
N MET A 1 -13.68 3.00 18.70
CA MET A 1 -12.88 2.13 17.82
C MET A 1 -11.61 2.88 17.47
N GLU A 2 -10.46 2.21 17.44
CA GLU A 2 -9.17 2.85 17.18
C GLU A 2 -8.64 2.37 15.83
N TYR A 3 -8.45 3.28 14.88
CA TYR A 3 -7.87 2.95 13.57
C TYR A 3 -6.37 2.67 13.69
N VAL A 4 -5.82 1.85 12.79
CA VAL A 4 -4.37 1.66 12.71
C VAL A 4 -3.68 3.00 12.43
N ASN A 5 -2.66 3.32 13.21
CA ASN A 5 -1.92 4.56 13.09
C ASN A 5 -1.10 4.63 11.79
N HIS A 6 -1.31 5.68 11.00
CA HIS A 6 -0.49 6.03 9.87
C HIS A 6 0.61 7.02 10.32
N PRO A 7 1.90 6.75 10.08
CA PRO A 7 2.98 7.56 10.66
C PRO A 7 2.98 9.03 10.23
N LYS A 8 2.38 9.34 9.07
CA LYS A 8 2.27 10.72 8.56
C LYS A 8 0.95 11.41 8.90
N TYR A 9 -0.14 10.65 9.07
CA TYR A 9 -1.51 11.20 9.10
C TYR A 9 -2.25 10.90 10.41
N GLY A 10 -1.66 10.09 11.30
CA GLY A 10 -2.28 9.68 12.54
C GLY A 10 -3.28 8.55 12.35
N ASN A 11 -4.24 8.47 13.26
CA ASN A 11 -5.27 7.42 13.33
C ASN A 11 -6.69 7.99 13.41
N VAL A 12 -6.90 9.26 13.03
CA VAL A 12 -8.20 9.93 13.04
C VAL A 12 -8.42 10.66 11.71
N PRO A 13 -9.67 10.80 11.24
CA PRO A 13 -9.95 11.54 10.01
C PRO A 13 -9.42 12.98 10.06
N LEU A 14 -8.82 13.45 8.98
CA LEU A 14 -8.20 14.77 8.88
C LEU A 14 -9.12 15.72 8.11
N ALA A 15 -9.79 16.61 8.85
CA ALA A 15 -10.64 17.62 8.26
C ALA A 15 -9.86 18.51 7.28
N SER A 16 -10.56 18.92 6.23
CA SER A 16 -10.11 19.87 5.21
C SER A 16 -10.86 21.18 5.39
N ASP A 17 -10.29 22.28 4.90
CA ASP A 17 -10.95 23.58 4.83
C ASP A 17 -11.81 23.73 3.56
N GLU A 18 -11.87 22.69 2.71
CA GLU A 18 -12.66 22.69 1.49
C GLU A 18 -14.11 22.24 1.73
N GLU A 19 -15.06 23.04 1.26
CA GLU A 19 -16.49 22.72 1.31
C GLU A 19 -16.92 22.01 0.02
N HIS A 20 -17.45 20.79 0.16
CA HIS A 20 -18.05 20.00 -0.90
C HIS A 20 -19.36 19.41 -0.40
N SER A 21 -20.40 19.41 -1.24
CA SER A 21 -21.66 18.74 -0.91
C SER A 21 -21.48 17.21 -0.91
N LEU A 22 -22.32 16.52 -0.13
CA LEU A 22 -22.30 15.05 -0.11
C LEU A 22 -22.57 14.44 -1.49
N GLU A 23 -23.40 15.10 -2.31
CA GLU A 23 -23.70 14.68 -3.67
C GLU A 23 -22.47 14.79 -4.58
N GLU A 24 -21.74 15.91 -4.52
CA GLU A 24 -20.50 16.11 -5.29
C GLU A 24 -19.46 15.04 -4.92
N ILE A 25 -19.28 14.79 -3.62
CA ILE A 25 -18.37 13.76 -3.12
C ILE A 25 -18.80 12.39 -3.64
N THR A 26 -20.05 11.99 -3.43
CA THR A 26 -20.55 10.66 -3.82
C THR A 26 -20.40 10.41 -5.33
N ASN A 27 -20.63 11.44 -6.15
CA ASN A 27 -20.50 11.36 -7.60
C ASN A 27 -19.05 11.49 -8.11
N ALA A 28 -18.09 11.85 -7.24
CA ALA A 28 -16.69 12.08 -7.64
C ALA A 28 -15.93 10.79 -7.99
N HIS A 29 -16.42 9.63 -7.57
CA HIS A 29 -15.87 8.32 -7.92
C HIS A 29 -16.89 7.20 -7.70
N TRP A 30 -16.97 6.23 -8.62
CA TRP A 30 -17.99 5.18 -8.62
C TRP A 30 -18.06 4.35 -7.33
N ARG A 31 -16.93 4.16 -6.62
CA ARG A 31 -16.89 3.43 -5.34
C ARG A 31 -17.52 4.17 -4.17
N TYR A 32 -17.67 5.50 -4.21
CA TYR A 32 -18.05 6.23 -3.01
C TYR A 32 -19.47 5.93 -2.53
N SER A 33 -20.37 5.52 -3.43
CA SER A 33 -21.74 5.12 -3.06
C SER A 33 -21.83 3.88 -2.17
N SER A 34 -20.76 3.09 -2.05
CA SER A 34 -20.73 1.83 -1.28
C SER A 34 -19.70 1.79 -0.17
N LEU A 35 -19.02 2.91 0.10
CA LEU A 35 -17.96 2.99 1.11
C LEU A 35 -18.36 3.88 2.28
N GLN A 36 -17.80 3.58 3.45
CA GLN A 36 -17.80 4.51 4.58
C GLN A 36 -16.64 5.50 4.40
N PHE A 37 -16.98 6.78 4.33
CA PHE A 37 -16.01 7.87 4.20
C PHE A 37 -16.40 9.06 5.08
N PHE A 38 -15.47 10.01 5.25
CA PHE A 38 -15.65 11.18 6.09
C PHE A 38 -15.76 12.45 5.23
N PRO A 39 -16.97 12.99 4.99
CA PRO A 39 -17.17 14.10 4.06
C PRO A 39 -16.35 15.36 4.38
N GLN A 40 -16.16 15.66 5.66
CA GLN A 40 -15.39 16.82 6.14
C GLN A 40 -13.90 16.79 5.81
N THR A 41 -13.41 15.68 5.25
CA THR A 41 -11.99 15.48 4.88
C THR A 41 -11.75 15.67 3.38
N ALA A 42 -12.80 16.09 2.65
CA ALA A 42 -12.77 16.23 1.21
C ALA A 42 -11.68 17.21 0.74
N ILE A 43 -10.89 16.79 -0.25
CA ILE A 43 -9.96 17.63 -0.97
C ILE A 43 -10.16 17.44 -2.47
N LYS A 44 -10.07 18.53 -3.22
CA LYS A 44 -10.17 18.50 -4.67
C LYS A 44 -8.94 17.84 -5.28
N ALA A 45 -9.16 16.99 -6.28
CA ALA A 45 -8.09 16.34 -7.02
C ALA A 45 -7.67 17.16 -8.25
N ASP A 46 -6.39 17.10 -8.60
CA ASP A 46 -5.91 17.52 -9.92
C ASP A 46 -5.98 16.32 -10.87
N THR A 47 -7.07 16.25 -11.62
CA THR A 47 -7.32 15.14 -12.55
C THR A 47 -6.33 15.09 -13.71
N SER A 48 -5.65 16.21 -14.04
CA SER A 48 -4.64 16.22 -15.10
C SER A 48 -3.38 15.42 -14.72
N LEU A 49 -3.17 15.20 -13.43
CA LEU A 49 -2.05 14.43 -12.90
C LEU A 49 -2.39 12.94 -12.72
N GLN A 50 -3.63 12.52 -12.93
CA GLN A 50 -4.03 11.14 -12.67
C GLN A 50 -3.76 10.20 -13.84
N ASN A 51 -3.53 8.93 -13.53
CA ASN A 51 -3.47 7.84 -14.50
C ASN A 51 -4.82 7.08 -14.52
N PHE A 52 -5.64 7.30 -15.55
CA PHE A 52 -6.96 6.68 -15.69
C PHE A 52 -7.31 6.40 -17.16
N ARG A 53 -8.24 5.46 -17.41
CA ARG A 53 -8.74 5.17 -18.77
C ARG A 53 -10.08 5.80 -19.08
N MET A 54 -11.02 5.77 -18.12
CA MET A 54 -12.41 6.19 -18.36
C MET A 54 -12.74 7.48 -17.64
N CYS A 55 -12.67 7.48 -16.31
CA CYS A 55 -13.03 8.64 -15.51
C CYS A 55 -11.98 8.87 -14.41
N PRO A 56 -11.60 10.12 -14.14
CA PRO A 56 -10.75 10.45 -13.02
C PRO A 56 -11.55 10.42 -11.71
N ARG A 57 -10.84 10.40 -10.59
CA ARG A 57 -11.41 10.66 -9.26
C ARG A 57 -11.33 12.16 -9.01
N ARG A 58 -12.47 12.85 -8.89
CA ARG A 58 -12.50 14.32 -8.83
C ARG A 58 -12.25 14.90 -7.42
N ILE A 59 -12.57 14.11 -6.39
CA ILE A 59 -12.46 14.48 -4.98
C ILE A 59 -11.88 13.28 -4.24
N TYR A 60 -10.93 13.53 -3.34
CA TYR A 60 -10.45 12.56 -2.36
C TYR A 60 -11.10 12.83 -1.01
N VAL A 61 -11.42 11.77 -0.28
CA VAL A 61 -11.94 11.81 1.09
C VAL A 61 -11.23 10.75 1.90
N ASP A 62 -11.10 10.91 3.21
CA ASP A 62 -10.69 9.82 4.10
C ASP A 62 -11.71 8.68 4.01
N ILE A 63 -11.23 7.47 3.74
CA ILE A 63 -12.06 6.27 3.58
C ILE A 63 -11.71 5.29 4.69
N GLU A 64 -12.71 4.75 5.37
CA GLU A 64 -12.53 3.61 6.26
C GLU A 64 -12.39 2.33 5.43
N GLU A 65 -11.30 1.59 5.64
CA GLU A 65 -11.04 0.31 4.99
C GLU A 65 -10.69 -0.74 6.05
N THR A 66 -10.94 -2.02 5.74
CA THR A 66 -10.54 -3.15 6.59
C THR A 66 -9.28 -3.80 6.01
N CYS A 67 -8.22 -3.93 6.81
CA CYS A 67 -6.98 -4.53 6.33
C CYS A 67 -7.18 -6.01 6.01
N SER A 68 -6.87 -6.43 4.78
CA SER A 68 -7.02 -7.82 4.35
C SER A 68 -6.05 -8.81 4.98
N VAL A 69 -5.07 -8.33 5.75
CA VAL A 69 -4.03 -9.16 6.40
C VAL A 69 -4.28 -9.28 7.91
N CYS A 70 -4.44 -8.15 8.60
CA CYS A 70 -4.62 -8.15 10.06
C CYS A 70 -6.06 -7.86 10.51
N SER A 71 -7.00 -7.65 9.58
CA SER A 71 -8.42 -7.39 9.83
C SER A 71 -8.75 -6.14 10.67
N ARG A 72 -7.74 -5.34 11.05
CA ARG A 72 -7.94 -4.05 11.73
C ARG A 72 -8.46 -3.00 10.75
N LEU A 73 -9.31 -2.11 11.24
CA LEU A 73 -9.75 -0.93 10.52
C LEU A 73 -8.61 0.07 10.39
N PHE A 74 -8.51 0.72 9.24
CA PHE A 74 -7.56 1.81 9.00
C PHE A 74 -8.19 2.85 8.07
N ILE A 75 -7.60 4.04 8.05
CA ILE A 75 -8.04 5.12 7.16
C ILE A 75 -7.12 5.16 5.95
N PHE A 76 -7.68 5.09 4.75
CA PHE A 76 -6.98 5.49 3.53
C PHE A 76 -7.20 6.98 3.33
N PHE A 77 -6.23 7.78 3.76
CA PHE A 77 -6.38 9.23 3.86
C PHE A 77 -6.52 9.90 2.49
N ALA A 78 -7.27 11.00 2.42
CA ALA A 78 -7.46 11.83 1.24
C ALA A 78 -6.11 12.32 0.68
N ARG A 79 -5.23 12.82 1.56
CA ARG A 79 -3.86 13.24 1.19
C ARG A 79 -2.97 12.07 0.76
N GLU A 80 -3.22 10.87 1.27
CA GLU A 80 -2.53 9.66 0.82
C GLU A 80 -2.97 9.29 -0.61
N GLN A 81 -4.27 9.34 -0.88
CA GLN A 81 -4.84 9.13 -2.21
C GLN A 81 -4.28 10.13 -3.23
N GLN A 82 -4.25 11.41 -2.88
CA GLN A 82 -3.65 12.45 -3.72
C GLN A 82 -2.22 12.10 -4.11
N TYR A 83 -1.39 11.71 -3.13
CA TYR A 83 -0.02 11.29 -3.42
C TYR A 83 0.04 10.03 -4.31
N TRP A 84 -0.80 9.02 -4.05
CA TRP A 84 -0.83 7.78 -4.83
C TRP A 84 -1.17 8.03 -6.30
N PHE A 85 -2.22 8.81 -6.56
CA PHE A 85 -2.77 8.94 -7.90
C PHE A 85 -2.10 10.06 -8.71
N GLU A 86 -1.73 11.17 -8.07
CA GLU A 86 -1.15 12.32 -8.77
C GLU A 86 0.38 12.25 -8.87
N HIS A 87 1.06 11.66 -7.87
CA HIS A 87 2.53 11.60 -7.83
C HIS A 87 3.07 10.22 -8.21
N LEU A 88 2.58 9.15 -7.56
CA LEU A 88 3.03 7.78 -7.87
C LEU A 88 2.38 7.22 -9.15
N LYS A 89 1.39 7.92 -9.72
CA LYS A 89 0.67 7.55 -10.94
C LYS A 89 0.03 6.16 -10.88
N PHE A 90 -0.37 5.73 -9.68
CA PHE A 90 -1.19 4.53 -9.55
C PHE A 90 -2.49 4.71 -10.33
N TYR A 91 -3.00 3.62 -10.89
CA TYR A 91 -4.23 3.65 -11.65
C TYR A 91 -5.38 4.08 -10.74
N VAL A 92 -6.23 5.02 -11.16
CA VAL A 92 -7.21 5.69 -10.27
C VAL A 92 -8.22 4.74 -9.62
N ASP A 93 -8.52 3.60 -10.25
CA ASP A 93 -9.41 2.57 -9.69
C ASP A 93 -8.72 1.67 -8.65
N SER A 94 -7.43 1.88 -8.38
CA SER A 94 -6.70 1.16 -7.34
C SER A 94 -7.20 1.56 -5.96
N HIS A 95 -7.18 0.63 -5.01
CA HIS A 95 -7.59 0.88 -3.64
C HIS A 95 -6.62 0.27 -2.63
N CYS A 96 -6.58 0.87 -1.46
CA CYS A 96 -5.72 0.41 -0.38
C CYS A 96 -6.37 -0.77 0.34
N ARG A 97 -5.77 -1.97 0.24
CA ARG A 97 -6.27 -3.20 0.88
C ARG A 97 -5.61 -3.52 2.21
N GLU A 98 -4.46 -2.91 2.49
CA GLU A 98 -3.60 -3.21 3.62
C GLU A 98 -3.32 -1.93 4.40
N CYS A 99 -3.36 -2.00 5.73
CA CYS A 99 -2.93 -0.86 6.56
C CYS A 99 -1.44 -0.54 6.32
N PHE A 100 -0.99 0.62 6.78
CA PHE A 100 0.40 1.05 6.57
C PHE A 100 1.43 0.00 7.05
N GLU A 101 1.26 -0.53 8.26
CA GLU A 101 2.16 -1.53 8.84
C GLU A 101 2.25 -2.79 7.95
N CYS A 102 1.11 -3.35 7.56
CA CYS A 102 1.07 -4.54 6.68
C CYS A 102 1.68 -4.25 5.31
N ARG A 103 1.43 -3.07 4.72
CA ARG A 103 2.05 -2.69 3.43
C ARG A 103 3.57 -2.62 3.52
N GLN A 104 4.13 -2.18 4.64
CA GLN A 104 5.59 -2.13 4.81
C GLN A 104 6.18 -3.54 4.89
N VAL A 105 5.53 -4.45 5.63
CA VAL A 105 5.92 -5.86 5.66
C VAL A 105 5.85 -6.47 4.27
N SER A 106 4.73 -6.29 3.56
CA SER A 106 4.54 -6.77 2.18
C SER A 106 5.61 -6.23 1.22
N LYS A 107 5.97 -4.94 1.32
CA LYS A 107 7.03 -4.34 0.52
C LYS A 107 8.40 -4.94 0.83
N ARG A 108 8.77 -5.04 2.11
CA ARG A 108 10.04 -5.64 2.55
C ARG A 108 10.15 -7.09 2.06
N THR A 109 9.07 -7.86 2.21
CA THR A 109 8.98 -9.23 1.74
C THR A 109 9.21 -9.36 0.24
N LYS A 110 8.52 -8.55 -0.58
CA LYS A 110 8.72 -8.54 -2.04
C LYS A 110 10.16 -8.18 -2.41
N SER A 111 10.76 -7.22 -1.72
CA SER A 111 12.17 -6.85 -1.94
C SER A 111 13.12 -7.99 -1.58
N MET A 112 12.88 -8.70 -0.47
CA MET A 112 13.67 -9.88 -0.10
C MET A 112 13.55 -11.00 -1.14
N GLN A 113 12.34 -11.28 -1.63
CA GLN A 113 12.12 -12.28 -2.69
C GLN A 113 12.85 -11.91 -3.99
N ALA A 114 12.79 -10.64 -4.40
CA ALA A 114 13.49 -10.17 -5.59
C ALA A 114 15.02 -10.28 -5.45
N ASN A 115 15.56 -9.90 -4.29
CA ASN A 115 16.99 -10.03 -4.00
C ASN A 115 17.44 -11.49 -3.94
N TYR A 116 16.66 -12.35 -3.29
CA TYR A 116 16.90 -13.80 -3.27
C TYR A 116 17.00 -14.37 -4.68
N GLN A 117 16.03 -14.04 -5.55
CA GLN A 117 16.03 -14.53 -6.92
C GLN A 117 17.25 -14.02 -7.70
N ARG A 118 17.55 -12.73 -7.61
CA ARG A 118 18.71 -12.11 -8.26
C ARG A 118 20.03 -12.76 -7.85
N LEU A 119 20.23 -12.97 -6.55
CA LEU A 119 21.45 -13.60 -6.02
C LEU A 119 21.55 -15.06 -6.47
N ARG A 120 20.44 -15.81 -6.42
CA ARG A 120 20.40 -17.20 -6.85
C ARG A 120 20.76 -17.38 -8.32
N GLU A 121 20.39 -16.43 -9.18
CA GLU A 121 20.72 -16.41 -10.62
C GLU A 121 22.13 -15.90 -10.92
N THR A 122 22.83 -15.31 -9.94
CA THR A 122 24.22 -14.86 -10.12
C THR A 122 25.15 -16.07 -10.13
N ALA A 123 25.86 -16.31 -11.23
CA ALA A 123 26.72 -17.49 -11.43
C ALA A 123 27.96 -17.48 -10.51
N ASP A 124 28.69 -16.37 -10.46
CA ASP A 124 29.91 -16.22 -9.67
C ASP A 124 29.64 -15.33 -8.44
N ARG A 125 28.90 -15.87 -7.47
CA ARG A 125 28.66 -15.15 -6.20
C ARG A 125 29.94 -15.01 -5.39
N THR A 126 30.13 -13.82 -4.82
CA THR A 126 31.18 -13.62 -3.80
C THR A 126 30.76 -14.26 -2.47
N PRO A 127 31.70 -14.56 -1.56
CA PRO A 127 31.35 -15.05 -0.21
C PRO A 127 30.39 -14.13 0.55
N VAL A 128 30.45 -12.82 0.31
CA VAL A 128 29.52 -11.84 0.90
C VAL A 128 28.11 -12.02 0.34
N GLN A 129 27.99 -12.28 -0.96
CA GLN A 129 26.71 -12.52 -1.63
C GLN A 129 26.09 -13.87 -1.26
N ASP A 130 26.92 -14.90 -1.02
CA ASP A 130 26.44 -16.17 -0.48
C ASP A 130 25.89 -16.01 0.95
N ALA A 131 26.61 -15.27 1.82
CA ALA A 131 26.11 -14.95 3.16
C ALA A 131 24.79 -14.15 3.12
N GLU A 132 24.70 -13.14 2.24
CA GLU A 132 23.47 -12.37 2.04
C GLU A 132 22.31 -13.27 1.56
N LEU A 133 22.59 -14.21 0.65
CA LEU A 133 21.58 -15.15 0.15
C LEU A 133 21.07 -16.07 1.26
N GLU A 134 21.95 -16.60 2.12
CA GLU A 134 21.59 -17.43 3.28
C GLU A 134 20.74 -16.64 4.29
N ASP A 135 21.14 -15.41 4.62
CA ASP A 135 20.40 -14.54 5.54
C ASP A 135 18.98 -14.24 5.01
N ILE A 136 18.86 -13.93 3.72
CA ILE A 136 17.56 -13.68 3.08
C ILE A 136 16.72 -14.97 3.05
N ALA A 137 17.33 -16.12 2.73
CA ALA A 137 16.64 -17.40 2.71
C ALA A 137 16.05 -17.76 4.08
N LEU A 138 16.84 -17.57 5.14
CA LEU A 138 16.40 -17.80 6.52
C LEU A 138 15.24 -16.87 6.90
N ALA A 139 15.34 -15.58 6.58
CA ALA A 139 14.28 -14.62 6.84
C ALA A 139 12.97 -14.98 6.10
N LEU A 140 13.06 -15.38 4.83
CA LEU A 140 11.90 -15.81 4.04
C LEU A 140 11.30 -17.13 4.55
N TYR A 141 12.12 -18.05 5.07
CA TYR A 141 11.64 -19.28 5.70
C TYR A 141 10.90 -19.02 7.01
N GLN A 142 11.44 -18.14 7.87
CA GLN A 142 10.78 -17.72 9.11
C GLN A 142 9.43 -17.03 8.85
N LEU A 143 9.30 -16.34 7.71
CA LEU A 143 8.03 -15.77 7.24
C LEU A 143 7.08 -16.80 6.60
N GLY A 144 7.48 -18.07 6.49
CA GLY A 144 6.69 -19.15 5.89
C GLY A 144 6.56 -19.09 4.36
N ILE A 145 7.40 -18.27 3.71
CA ILE A 145 7.38 -18.05 2.25
C ILE A 145 8.17 -19.15 1.55
N ILE A 146 9.39 -19.40 2.04
CA ILE A 146 10.17 -20.58 1.68
C ILE A 146 9.78 -21.68 2.65
N LYS A 147 9.43 -22.86 2.14
CA LYS A 147 9.00 -24.00 2.95
C LYS A 147 10.00 -25.16 2.95
N ASP A 148 10.94 -25.14 2.01
CA ASP A 148 11.94 -26.19 1.87
C ASP A 148 13.24 -25.76 2.54
N GLU A 149 13.65 -26.49 3.58
CA GLU A 149 14.90 -26.25 4.31
C GLU A 149 16.14 -26.40 3.41
N LYS A 150 16.06 -27.14 2.30
CA LYS A 150 17.16 -27.26 1.35
C LYS A 150 17.49 -25.92 0.68
N LEU A 151 16.52 -25.01 0.60
CA LEU A 151 16.70 -23.67 0.05
C LEU A 151 17.40 -22.71 1.04
N LEU A 152 17.61 -23.13 2.30
CA LEU A 152 18.37 -22.37 3.29
C LEU A 152 19.88 -22.45 3.08
N ARG A 153 20.37 -23.46 2.37
CA ARG A 153 21.78 -23.69 2.09
C ARG A 153 22.06 -23.64 0.59
N ALA A 154 21.67 -22.54 -0.05
CA ALA A 154 21.79 -22.37 -1.50
C ALA A 154 23.25 -22.18 -2.01
N GLY A 155 24.24 -22.51 -1.18
CA GLY A 155 25.66 -22.49 -1.50
C GLY A 155 26.35 -23.81 -1.15
N LYS A 156 26.01 -24.89 -1.86
CA LYS A 156 26.90 -26.03 -2.20
C LYS A 156 26.20 -27.08 -3.05
#